data_AF-A0A845ZS63-F1
#
_entry.id   AF-A0A845ZS63-F1
#
_cell.length_a   1.000
_cell.length_b   1.000
_cell.length_c   1.000
_cell.angle_alpha   90.00
_cell.angle_beta   90.00
_cell.angle_gamma   90.00
#
_symmetry.space_group_name_H-M   'P 1'
#
loop_
_entity.id
_entity.type
_entity.pdbx_description
1 polymer ?
#
loop_
_entity_poly.entity_id
_entity_poly.type
_entity_poly.pdbx_seq_one_letter_code
_entity_poly.pdbx_strand_id
1 'polypeptide(L)'
;NPCADNRRYLESAPADLGRPGGARGPDAYDRSLGVTVEERFSVGEYNILILSAKDSRGLETWLRRNGYKIPRGANRLLRPYIRQNMKFFVAKVNLEEFDKTAYQRLRPLQMAYESPRFMLPIRLGMMNATGEQDLIVYVLSPRGQAEMTNYRTVKIPSNTEIPVFVKAEFGDFYTAMFQTAYEGEGKKVAFLEYAWDMASCDPCSANPLNREELRKSGVFWLNSGRTNRRPNNVYITRLHVRYTRDTFPEDLMFQETSNRELFQGRYILRHPFTGEMSCRAGVDYQQSLNRRLQQEAQTLAELTGWDIDEIRNKIDFPDVKPIPWWRHLW
;
A
#
# COMPACT_ATOMS: atom_id res chain seq x y z
N ASN A 1 -0.16 -4.86 38.03
CA ASN A 1 -1.08 -4.61 39.15
C ASN A 1 -2.43 -4.22 38.57
N PRO A 2 -3.51 -5.00 38.76
CA PRO A 2 -4.84 -4.68 38.24
C PRO A 2 -5.58 -3.56 39.01
N CYS A 3 -4.88 -2.83 39.90
CA CYS A 3 -5.46 -1.78 40.74
C CYS A 3 -4.81 -0.39 40.57
N ALA A 4 -4.40 0.01 39.36
CA ALA A 4 -3.87 1.36 39.13
C ALA A 4 -4.92 2.28 38.48
N ASP A 5 -5.65 2.94 39.39
CA ASP A 5 -6.40 4.22 39.33
C ASP A 5 -6.55 4.93 37.97
N ASN A 6 -7.76 4.84 37.38
CA ASN A 6 -8.21 5.69 36.29
C ASN A 6 -8.69 7.04 36.85
N ARG A 7 -7.75 7.98 37.04
CA ARG A 7 -8.10 9.38 37.34
C ARG A 7 -8.77 10.02 36.13
N ARG A 8 -10.10 10.08 36.19
CA ARG A 8 -10.92 10.97 35.35
C ARG A 8 -10.59 12.41 35.74
N TYR A 9 -10.05 13.18 34.81
CA TYR A 9 -10.06 14.65 34.90
C TYR A 9 -11.51 15.12 34.84
N LEU A 10 -12.03 15.54 35.98
CA LEU A 10 -13.21 16.38 36.09
C LEU A 10 -12.74 17.83 35.94
N GLU A 11 -12.84 18.38 34.74
CA GLU A 11 -12.91 19.82 34.57
C GLU A 11 -14.36 20.23 34.32
N SER A 12 -14.78 21.18 35.12
CA SER A 12 -16.11 21.75 35.29
C SER A 12 -16.60 22.47 34.04
N ALA A 13 -17.79 22.07 33.55
CA ALA A 13 -18.62 22.91 32.70
C ALA A 13 -19.39 23.94 33.56
N PRO A 14 -19.59 25.19 33.11
CA PRO A 14 -20.62 26.05 33.69
C PRO A 14 -22.04 25.61 33.30
N ALA A 15 -22.96 25.92 34.21
CA ALA A 15 -24.39 25.60 34.28
C ALA A 15 -25.17 25.80 32.96
N ASP A 16 -25.91 24.78 32.52
CA ASP A 16 -27.34 24.51 32.79
C ASP A 16 -28.27 25.30 31.87
N LEU A 17 -29.03 24.56 31.05
CA LEU A 17 -30.49 24.63 30.98
C LEU A 17 -31.00 23.49 30.09
N GLY A 18 -31.51 22.43 30.72
CA GLY A 18 -32.55 21.56 30.13
C GLY A 18 -32.18 20.09 29.92
N ARG A 19 -32.51 19.25 30.92
CA ARG A 19 -32.80 17.81 30.77
C ARG A 19 -34.18 17.54 31.40
N PRO A 20 -34.93 16.47 31.04
CA PRO A 20 -34.39 15.17 30.68
C PRO A 20 -35.05 14.50 29.45
N GLY A 21 -34.22 14.09 28.48
CA GLY A 21 -34.57 13.06 27.50
C GLY A 21 -33.68 11.85 27.75
N GLY A 22 -34.30 10.71 28.08
CA GLY A 22 -33.62 9.46 28.42
C GLY A 22 -32.76 8.91 27.28
N ALA A 23 -31.96 7.90 27.61
CA ALA A 23 -31.27 7.06 26.63
C ALA A 23 -32.26 6.61 25.54
N ARG A 24 -32.16 7.22 24.35
CA ARG A 24 -32.90 6.74 23.18
C ARG A 24 -32.33 5.36 22.85
N GLY A 25 -33.09 4.31 23.15
CA GLY A 25 -32.94 3.03 22.47
C GLY A 25 -32.99 3.25 20.94
N PRO A 26 -32.54 2.28 20.12
CA PRO A 26 -32.41 2.48 18.67
C PRO A 26 -33.69 3.11 18.13
N ASP A 27 -33.55 4.32 17.55
CA ASP A 27 -34.66 5.16 17.12
C ASP A 27 -35.64 4.27 16.34
N ALA A 28 -36.94 4.33 16.64
CA ALA A 28 -37.95 3.52 15.95
C ALA A 28 -37.84 3.65 14.42
N TYR A 29 -37.35 4.81 13.98
CA TYR A 29 -36.99 5.13 12.60
C TYR A 29 -35.82 4.30 12.05
N ASP A 30 -34.71 4.14 12.79
CA ASP A 30 -33.56 3.32 12.35
C ASP A 30 -33.98 1.87 12.11
N ARG A 31 -34.81 1.34 13.03
CA ARG A 31 -35.39 0.00 12.89
C ARG A 31 -36.32 -0.12 11.68
N SER A 32 -37.05 0.94 11.34
CA SER A 32 -37.91 0.97 10.14
C SER A 32 -37.09 0.88 8.85
N LEU A 33 -35.85 1.38 8.85
CA LEU A 33 -34.88 1.21 7.77
C LEU A 33 -34.07 -0.10 7.88
N GLY A 34 -34.33 -0.91 8.90
CA GLY A 34 -33.58 -2.13 9.16
C GLY A 34 -32.11 -1.89 9.47
N VAL A 35 -31.74 -0.72 10.00
CA VAL A 35 -30.38 -0.35 10.40
C VAL A 35 -30.27 -0.39 11.91
N THR A 36 -29.15 -0.93 12.42
CA THR A 36 -28.82 -0.94 13.85
C THR A 36 -27.45 -0.30 14.04
N VAL A 37 -27.36 0.65 14.97
CA VAL A 37 -26.08 1.17 15.46
C VAL A 37 -25.58 0.22 16.54
N GLU A 38 -24.52 -0.53 16.24
CA GLU A 38 -23.89 -1.47 17.16
C GLU A 38 -23.02 -0.72 18.17
N GLU A 39 -22.22 0.23 17.69
CA GLU A 39 -21.34 1.03 18.51
C GLU A 39 -21.23 2.47 17.98
N ARG A 40 -20.92 3.39 18.90
CA ARG A 40 -20.68 4.80 18.62
C ARG A 40 -19.60 5.32 19.56
N PHE A 41 -18.55 5.91 19.00
CA PHE A 41 -17.48 6.54 19.76
C PHE A 41 -16.71 7.53 18.89
N SER A 42 -15.91 8.39 19.53
CA SER A 42 -15.07 9.37 18.84
C SER A 42 -13.59 9.10 19.13
N VAL A 43 -12.74 9.24 18.11
CA VAL A 43 -11.28 9.08 18.22
C VAL A 43 -10.63 10.18 17.40
N GLY A 44 -9.87 11.06 18.07
CA GLY A 44 -9.27 12.23 17.42
C GLY A 44 -10.35 13.08 16.72
N GLU A 45 -10.14 13.36 15.45
CA GLU A 45 -11.02 14.12 14.57
C GLU A 45 -12.17 13.30 13.94
N TYR A 46 -12.38 12.06 14.39
CA TYR A 46 -13.38 11.16 13.82
C TYR A 46 -14.50 10.81 14.80
N ASN A 47 -15.73 10.89 14.29
CA ASN A 47 -16.91 10.28 14.88
C ASN A 47 -17.18 8.95 14.17
N ILE A 48 -17.02 7.85 14.89
CA ILE A 48 -17.09 6.48 14.36
C ILE A 48 -18.43 5.84 14.76
N LEU A 49 -19.05 5.18 13.79
CA LEU A 49 -20.19 4.31 13.98
C LEU A 49 -19.89 2.93 13.42
N ILE A 50 -20.29 1.90 14.17
CA ILE A 50 -20.35 0.53 13.66
C ILE A 50 -21.82 0.21 13.43
N LEU A 51 -22.19 -0.07 12.19
CA LEU A 51 -23.57 -0.32 11.79
C LEU A 51 -23.76 -1.78 11.36
N SER A 52 -24.94 -2.34 11.61
CA SER A 52 -25.46 -3.47 10.86
C SER A 52 -26.74 -3.09 10.14
N ALA A 53 -27.08 -3.86 9.10
CA ALA A 53 -28.29 -3.62 8.34
C ALA A 53 -28.91 -4.93 7.87
N LYS A 54 -30.24 -4.96 7.75
CA LYS A 54 -31.02 -6.04 7.15
C LYS A 54 -31.46 -5.72 5.71
N ASP A 55 -31.57 -4.44 5.38
CA ASP A 55 -31.91 -3.97 4.05
C ASP A 55 -30.89 -2.94 3.51
N SER A 56 -30.44 -3.18 2.28
CA SER A 56 -29.48 -2.34 1.57
C SER A 56 -30.02 -0.96 1.20
N ARG A 57 -31.33 -0.83 0.88
CA ARG A 57 -31.93 0.46 0.56
C ARG A 57 -32.14 1.29 1.81
N GLY A 58 -32.55 0.63 2.89
CA GLY A 58 -32.64 1.21 4.23
C GLY A 58 -31.30 1.76 4.70
N LEU A 59 -30.22 0.99 4.57
CA LEU A 59 -28.86 1.46 4.89
C LEU A 59 -28.43 2.66 4.05
N GLU A 60 -28.64 2.62 2.72
CA GLU A 60 -28.34 3.77 1.85
C GLU A 60 -29.13 5.03 2.28
N THR A 61 -30.43 4.87 2.58
CA THR A 61 -31.30 5.96 3.01
C THR A 61 -30.83 6.54 4.35
N TRP A 62 -30.48 5.67 5.30
CA TRP A 62 -29.97 6.05 6.61
C TRP A 62 -28.68 6.86 6.48
N LEU A 63 -27.73 6.37 5.68
CA LEU A 63 -26.44 7.04 5.47
C LEU A 63 -26.62 8.42 4.84
N ARG A 64 -27.46 8.56 3.81
CA ARG A 64 -27.76 9.86 3.19
C ARG A 64 -28.38 10.85 4.17
N ARG A 65 -29.37 10.41 4.95
CA ARG A 65 -30.05 11.26 5.95
C ARG A 65 -29.11 11.70 7.08
N ASN A 66 -28.13 10.89 7.44
CA ASN A 66 -27.12 11.23 8.44
C ASN A 66 -25.93 12.04 7.87
N GLY A 67 -26.05 12.50 6.62
CA GLY A 67 -25.09 13.41 5.98
C GLY A 67 -23.88 12.72 5.36
N TYR A 68 -23.91 11.40 5.17
CA TYR A 68 -22.86 10.68 4.46
C TYR A 68 -23.05 10.81 2.94
N LYS A 69 -21.97 11.20 2.25
CA LYS A 69 -21.95 11.32 0.79
C LYS A 69 -21.74 9.94 0.17
N ILE A 70 -22.83 9.33 -0.27
CA ILE A 70 -22.84 8.02 -0.92
C ILE A 70 -23.35 8.16 -2.36
N PRO A 71 -22.69 7.53 -3.35
CA PRO A 71 -23.09 7.60 -4.75
C PRO A 71 -24.43 6.89 -4.98
N ARG A 72 -25.21 7.33 -5.98
CA ARG A 72 -26.50 6.71 -6.29
C ARG A 72 -26.30 5.25 -6.69
N GLY A 73 -27.15 4.35 -6.16
CA GLY A 73 -27.09 2.92 -6.47
C GLY A 73 -26.07 2.13 -5.66
N ALA A 74 -25.56 2.69 -4.56
CA ALA A 74 -24.69 1.99 -3.62
C ALA A 74 -25.38 0.79 -2.97
N ASN A 75 -26.71 0.81 -2.80
CA ASN A 75 -27.50 -0.33 -2.31
C ASN A 75 -27.13 -1.68 -2.97
N ARG A 76 -26.88 -1.69 -4.29
CA ARG A 76 -26.51 -2.92 -5.02
C ARG A 76 -25.17 -3.50 -4.55
N LEU A 77 -24.22 -2.65 -4.17
CA LEU A 77 -22.92 -3.07 -3.65
C LEU A 77 -22.94 -3.35 -2.15
N LEU A 78 -23.84 -2.70 -1.39
CA LEU A 78 -24.03 -2.98 0.04
C LEU A 78 -24.69 -4.34 0.29
N ARG A 79 -25.54 -4.80 -0.63
CA ARG A 79 -26.35 -6.02 -0.49
C ARG A 79 -25.52 -7.30 -0.26
N PRO A 80 -24.43 -7.58 -0.99
CA PRO A 80 -23.57 -8.73 -0.70
C PRO A 80 -23.00 -8.71 0.72
N TYR A 81 -22.52 -7.56 1.20
CA TYR A 81 -21.95 -7.42 2.55
C TYR A 81 -23.00 -7.65 3.65
N ILE A 82 -24.22 -7.15 3.44
CA ILE A 82 -25.36 -7.41 4.35
C ILE A 82 -25.68 -8.90 4.42
N ARG A 83 -25.79 -9.58 3.27
CA ARG A 83 -26.04 -11.03 3.21
C ARG A 83 -24.94 -11.85 3.87
N GLN A 84 -23.72 -11.33 3.83
CA GLN A 84 -22.55 -11.91 4.46
C GLN A 84 -22.43 -11.57 5.96
N ASN A 85 -23.44 -10.90 6.54
CA ASN A 85 -23.52 -10.44 7.92
C ASN A 85 -22.34 -9.55 8.35
N MET A 86 -21.79 -8.77 7.41
CA MET A 86 -20.70 -7.83 7.70
C MET A 86 -21.24 -6.57 8.40
N LYS A 87 -20.39 -5.97 9.22
CA LYS A 87 -20.64 -4.67 9.84
C LYS A 87 -20.04 -3.56 8.98
N PHE A 88 -20.63 -2.37 9.05
CA PHE A 88 -20.17 -1.19 8.34
C PHE A 88 -19.51 -0.25 9.33
N PHE A 89 -18.20 -0.09 9.19
CA PHE A 89 -17.43 0.92 9.89
C PHE A 89 -17.54 2.23 9.13
N VAL A 90 -18.13 3.25 9.76
CA VAL A 90 -18.35 4.56 9.13
C VAL A 90 -17.72 5.65 9.98
N ALA A 91 -16.78 6.39 9.39
CA ALA A 91 -16.10 7.50 10.04
C ALA A 91 -16.58 8.84 9.44
N LYS A 92 -17.01 9.76 10.30
CA LYS A 92 -17.35 11.14 9.93
C LYS A 92 -16.32 12.08 10.53
N VAL A 93 -15.73 12.95 9.71
CA VAL A 93 -14.76 13.94 10.18
C VAL A 93 -15.49 15.02 10.98
N ASN A 94 -14.98 15.32 12.16
CA ASN A 94 -15.35 16.47 12.97
C ASN A 94 -14.39 17.62 12.67
N LEU A 95 -14.86 18.61 11.91
CA LEU A 95 -14.04 19.74 11.48
C LEU A 95 -13.59 20.62 12.67
N GLU A 96 -14.41 20.75 13.71
CA GLU A 96 -14.04 21.53 14.90
C GLU A 96 -12.86 20.90 15.65
N GLU A 97 -12.83 19.57 15.75
CA GLU A 97 -11.71 18.85 16.35
C GLU A 97 -10.48 18.83 15.43
N PHE A 98 -10.70 18.78 14.11
CA PHE A 98 -9.63 18.84 13.12
C PHE A 98 -8.92 20.20 13.14
N ASP A 99 -9.66 21.31 13.18
CA ASP A 99 -9.15 22.67 13.14
C ASP A 99 -8.34 23.03 14.40
N LYS A 100 -8.56 22.32 15.51
CA LYS A 100 -7.75 22.44 16.74
C LYS A 100 -6.37 21.81 16.61
N THR A 101 -6.16 20.95 15.61
CA THR A 101 -4.87 20.28 15.42
C THR A 101 -3.93 21.13 14.56
N ALA A 102 -2.65 21.15 14.93
CA ALA A 102 -1.61 21.73 14.06
C ALA A 102 -1.35 20.89 12.79
N TYR A 103 -2.03 19.75 12.64
CA TYR A 103 -1.88 18.83 11.51
C TYR A 103 -2.81 19.24 10.37
N GLN A 104 -2.23 19.53 9.20
CA GLN A 104 -2.99 19.85 7.99
C GLN A 104 -3.54 18.61 7.25
N ARG A 105 -3.43 17.42 7.84
CA ARG A 105 -3.86 16.15 7.22
C ARG A 105 -4.56 15.28 8.26
N LEU A 106 -5.56 14.55 7.78
CA LEU A 106 -6.30 13.54 8.54
C LEU A 106 -5.37 12.38 8.97
N ARG A 107 -5.47 11.97 10.23
CA ARG A 107 -4.67 10.88 10.79
C ARG A 107 -5.17 9.52 10.28
N PRO A 108 -4.26 8.59 9.90
CA PRO A 108 -4.66 7.25 9.53
C PRO A 108 -5.45 6.55 10.64
N LEU A 109 -6.53 5.85 10.26
CA LEU A 109 -7.32 5.05 11.18
C LEU A 109 -6.68 3.69 11.38
N GLN A 110 -6.51 3.29 12.64
CA GLN A 110 -6.07 1.95 13.02
C GLN A 110 -7.23 1.21 13.68
N MET A 111 -7.48 -0.02 13.25
CA MET A 111 -8.50 -0.90 13.83
C MET A 111 -7.97 -2.33 13.93
N ALA A 112 -8.50 -3.08 14.89
CA ALA A 112 -8.21 -4.49 15.06
C ALA A 112 -9.51 -5.25 15.28
N TYR A 113 -9.70 -6.35 14.57
CA TYR A 113 -10.85 -7.23 14.68
C TYR A 113 -10.48 -8.64 14.25
N GLU A 114 -11.24 -9.62 14.72
CA GLU A 114 -11.11 -11.01 14.27
C GLU A 114 -12.13 -11.29 13.18
N SER A 115 -11.70 -11.96 12.13
CA SER A 115 -12.56 -12.35 11.02
C SER A 115 -12.11 -13.70 10.47
N PRO A 116 -13.03 -14.64 10.20
CA PRO A 116 -12.71 -15.87 9.49
C PRO A 116 -12.41 -15.63 8.01
N ARG A 117 -12.66 -14.42 7.49
CA ARG A 117 -12.38 -14.02 6.11
C ARG A 117 -11.17 -13.12 6.08
N PHE A 118 -10.13 -13.55 5.37
CA PHE A 118 -8.97 -12.73 5.10
C PHE A 118 -9.18 -11.98 3.77
N MET A 119 -9.85 -10.84 3.83
CA MET A 119 -10.25 -10.07 2.65
C MET A 119 -10.20 -8.56 2.89
N LEU A 120 -10.07 -7.79 1.81
CA LEU A 120 -10.16 -6.33 1.82
C LEU A 120 -11.30 -5.85 0.90
N PRO A 121 -12.38 -5.28 1.47
CA PRO A 121 -13.48 -4.74 0.68
C PRO A 121 -13.08 -3.47 -0.08
N ILE A 122 -13.04 -3.53 -1.42
CA ILE A 122 -12.66 -2.39 -2.27
C ILE A 122 -13.82 -1.85 -3.11
N ARG A 123 -14.92 -2.61 -3.22
CA ARG A 123 -15.99 -2.27 -4.19
C ARG A 123 -16.73 -0.98 -3.89
N LEU A 124 -16.86 -0.61 -2.62
CA LEU A 124 -17.48 0.68 -2.26
C LEU A 124 -16.59 1.87 -2.63
N GLY A 125 -15.26 1.73 -2.49
CA GLY A 125 -14.30 2.75 -2.92
C GLY A 125 -14.36 2.99 -4.42
N MET A 126 -14.59 1.95 -5.23
CA MET A 126 -14.69 2.07 -6.69
C MET A 126 -15.85 2.94 -7.17
N MET A 127 -16.96 3.03 -6.44
CA MET A 127 -18.11 3.85 -6.87
C MET A 127 -17.84 5.36 -6.79
N ASN A 128 -16.91 5.77 -5.93
CA ASN A 128 -16.56 7.18 -5.78
C ASN A 128 -15.39 7.58 -6.68
N ALA A 129 -14.71 6.61 -7.30
CA ALA A 129 -13.60 6.89 -8.21
C ALA A 129 -14.09 7.40 -9.55
N THR A 130 -13.38 8.39 -10.08
CA THR A 130 -13.50 8.86 -11.47
C THR A 130 -12.55 8.12 -12.42
N GLY A 131 -11.67 7.26 -11.90
CA GLY A 131 -10.67 6.53 -12.69
C GLY A 131 -10.02 5.38 -11.92
N GLU A 132 -8.83 5.01 -12.36
CA GLU A 132 -7.99 3.99 -11.72
C GLU A 132 -7.60 4.43 -10.30
N GLN A 133 -7.58 3.49 -9.35
CA GLN A 133 -7.15 3.74 -7.97
C GLN A 133 -5.98 2.84 -7.61
N ASP A 134 -4.97 3.44 -6.98
CA ASP A 134 -3.84 2.70 -6.41
C ASP A 134 -4.09 2.36 -4.94
N LEU A 135 -3.83 1.10 -4.61
CA LEU A 135 -3.87 0.58 -3.27
C LEU A 135 -2.58 -0.17 -2.96
N ILE A 136 -1.89 0.27 -1.91
CA ILE A 136 -0.72 -0.40 -1.37
C ILE A 136 -1.13 -1.19 -0.13
N VAL A 137 -0.95 -2.50 -0.18
CA VAL A 137 -1.27 -3.41 0.92
C VAL A 137 0.03 -3.95 1.51
N TYR A 138 0.22 -3.72 2.80
CA TYR A 138 1.26 -4.37 3.58
C TYR A 138 0.64 -5.46 4.43
N VAL A 139 1.09 -6.69 4.24
CA VAL A 139 0.69 -7.83 5.06
C VAL A 139 1.87 -8.29 5.90
N LEU A 140 1.65 -8.39 7.21
CA LEU A 140 2.60 -8.93 8.17
C LEU A 140 2.09 -10.30 8.62
N SER A 141 2.92 -11.33 8.49
CA SER A 141 2.56 -12.73 8.72
C SER A 141 3.61 -13.47 9.54
N PRO A 142 3.23 -14.39 10.44
CA PRO A 142 4.18 -15.31 11.08
C PRO A 142 4.60 -16.50 10.20
N ARG A 143 3.92 -16.81 9.09
CA ARG A 143 4.22 -18.02 8.30
C ARG A 143 5.06 -17.74 7.05
N GLY A 144 4.76 -16.67 6.31
CA GLY A 144 5.40 -16.41 5.02
C GLY A 144 4.69 -15.35 4.20
N GLN A 145 4.83 -15.44 2.88
CA GLN A 145 4.17 -14.54 1.94
C GLN A 145 2.65 -14.61 2.04
N ALA A 146 2.01 -13.46 1.90
CA ALA A 146 0.59 -13.38 1.62
C ALA A 146 0.38 -13.17 0.11
N GLU A 147 -0.59 -13.87 -0.45
CA GLU A 147 -0.93 -13.73 -1.86
C GLU A 147 -2.42 -13.64 -2.05
N MET A 148 -2.81 -13.18 -3.24
CA MET A 148 -4.21 -13.10 -3.62
C MET A 148 -4.73 -14.45 -4.10
N THR A 149 -5.96 -14.80 -3.73
CA THR A 149 -6.59 -16.07 -4.14
C THR A 149 -7.52 -15.93 -5.33
N ASN A 150 -8.05 -14.74 -5.59
CA ASN A 150 -8.99 -14.46 -6.68
C ASN A 150 -8.42 -13.57 -7.80
N TYR A 151 -7.17 -13.12 -7.67
CA TYR A 151 -6.45 -12.41 -8.72
C TYR A 151 -5.00 -12.90 -8.78
N ARG A 152 -4.39 -12.83 -9.98
CA ARG A 152 -2.98 -13.20 -10.13
C ARG A 152 -2.10 -12.20 -9.40
N THR A 153 -1.10 -12.72 -8.70
CA THR A 153 0.00 -11.92 -8.15
C THR A 153 1.21 -12.09 -9.07
N VAL A 154 1.77 -10.97 -9.54
CA VAL A 154 2.95 -10.96 -10.43
C VAL A 154 4.05 -10.12 -9.82
N LYS A 155 5.31 -10.49 -10.02
CA LYS A 155 6.45 -9.70 -9.53
C LYS A 155 6.59 -8.44 -10.40
N ILE A 156 6.81 -7.29 -9.77
CA ILE A 156 7.17 -6.06 -10.51
C ILE A 156 8.46 -6.29 -11.31
N PRO A 157 8.62 -5.74 -12.53
CA PRO A 157 9.90 -5.78 -13.24
C PRO A 157 11.05 -5.33 -12.34
N SER A 158 12.11 -6.12 -12.28
CA SER A 158 13.18 -5.98 -11.29
C SER A 158 14.46 -6.65 -11.81
N ASN A 159 15.59 -6.41 -11.13
CA ASN A 159 16.92 -6.93 -11.47
C ASN A 159 17.45 -6.45 -12.83
N THR A 160 17.02 -5.29 -13.30
CA THR A 160 17.46 -4.71 -14.57
C THR A 160 18.51 -3.63 -14.35
N GLU A 161 19.45 -3.52 -15.29
CA GLU A 161 20.42 -2.43 -15.32
C GLU A 161 19.83 -1.27 -16.12
N ILE A 162 19.83 -0.08 -15.53
CA ILE A 162 19.27 1.14 -16.14
C ILE A 162 20.26 2.30 -16.01
N PRO A 163 20.15 3.34 -16.87
CA PRO A 163 21.09 4.45 -16.88
C PRO A 163 21.16 5.19 -15.54
N VAL A 164 22.35 5.64 -15.17
CA VAL A 164 22.63 6.29 -13.88
C VAL A 164 21.78 7.56 -13.66
N PHE A 165 21.43 8.29 -14.72
CA PHE A 165 20.63 9.52 -14.62
C PHE A 165 19.24 9.27 -14.02
N VAL A 166 18.70 8.05 -14.15
CA VAL A 166 17.38 7.67 -13.60
C VAL A 166 17.33 7.85 -12.09
N LYS A 167 18.48 7.85 -11.39
CA LYS A 167 18.55 8.17 -9.96
C LYS A 167 17.86 9.49 -9.60
N ALA A 168 17.97 10.51 -10.46
CA ALA A 168 17.37 11.83 -10.23
C ALA A 168 15.88 11.88 -10.58
N GLU A 169 15.42 10.95 -11.42
CA GLU A 169 14.07 10.92 -12.00
C GLU A 169 13.32 9.63 -11.61
N PHE A 170 13.70 9.02 -10.47
CA PHE A 170 13.23 7.67 -10.13
C PHE A 170 11.71 7.58 -9.97
N GLY A 171 11.07 8.65 -9.48
CA GLY A 171 9.61 8.73 -9.38
C GLY A 171 8.94 8.57 -10.74
N ASP A 172 9.37 9.35 -11.73
CA ASP A 172 8.81 9.33 -13.08
C ASP A 172 9.10 7.99 -13.77
N PHE A 173 10.33 7.47 -13.63
CA PHE A 173 10.69 6.14 -14.09
C PHE A 173 9.76 5.06 -13.52
N TYR A 174 9.57 5.05 -12.20
CA TYR A 174 8.80 4.01 -11.55
C TYR A 174 7.32 4.10 -11.95
N THR A 175 6.75 5.31 -12.05
CA THR A 175 5.38 5.51 -12.51
C THR A 175 5.19 5.03 -13.95
N ALA A 176 6.12 5.35 -14.86
CA ALA A 176 6.06 4.89 -16.25
C ALA A 176 6.21 3.37 -16.35
N MET A 177 7.20 2.80 -15.66
CA MET A 177 7.43 1.35 -15.66
C MET A 177 6.26 0.57 -15.08
N PHE A 178 5.67 1.06 -13.98
CA PHE A 178 4.47 0.46 -13.41
C PHE A 178 3.30 0.51 -14.40
N GLN A 179 3.11 1.62 -15.12
CA GLN A 179 2.06 1.73 -16.13
C GLN A 179 2.25 0.72 -17.27
N THR A 180 3.46 0.63 -17.83
CA THR A 180 3.78 -0.33 -18.90
C THR A 180 3.55 -1.76 -18.43
N ALA A 181 3.99 -2.12 -17.22
CA ALA A 181 3.75 -3.43 -16.63
C ALA A 181 2.26 -3.70 -16.38
N TYR A 182 1.52 -2.72 -15.86
CA TYR A 182 0.09 -2.81 -15.60
C TYR A 182 -0.73 -3.05 -16.87
N GLU A 183 -0.38 -2.37 -17.96
CA GLU A 183 -0.98 -2.56 -19.28
C GLU A 183 -0.61 -3.92 -19.89
N GLY A 184 0.67 -4.31 -19.82
CA GLY A 184 1.15 -5.61 -20.30
C GLY A 184 0.50 -6.81 -19.61
N GLU A 185 0.13 -6.65 -18.34
CA GLU A 185 -0.59 -7.66 -17.55
C GLU A 185 -2.13 -7.57 -17.68
N GLY A 186 -2.62 -6.78 -18.65
CA GLY A 186 -4.04 -6.67 -18.94
C GLY A 186 -4.87 -6.02 -17.82
N LYS A 187 -4.21 -5.24 -16.94
CA LYS A 187 -4.84 -4.44 -15.88
C LYS A 187 -5.57 -5.21 -14.78
N LYS A 188 -5.26 -6.50 -14.60
CA LYS A 188 -6.04 -7.46 -13.77
C LYS A 188 -5.20 -8.25 -12.78
N VAL A 189 -4.10 -7.67 -12.32
CA VAL A 189 -3.13 -8.33 -11.44
C VAL A 189 -2.79 -7.45 -10.23
N ALA A 190 -2.31 -8.10 -9.17
CA ALA A 190 -1.60 -7.41 -8.11
C ALA A 190 -0.09 -7.56 -8.30
N PHE A 191 0.64 -6.47 -8.13
CA PHE A 191 2.09 -6.48 -8.21
C PHE A 191 2.71 -6.75 -6.83
N LEU A 192 3.51 -7.80 -6.74
CA LEU A 192 4.41 -8.01 -5.62
C LEU A 192 5.63 -7.11 -5.80
N GLU A 193 5.83 -6.20 -4.86
CA GLU A 193 6.96 -5.25 -4.85
C GLU A 193 8.03 -5.64 -3.85
N TYR A 194 7.61 -6.29 -2.77
CA TYR A 194 8.51 -6.67 -1.68
C TYR A 194 7.95 -7.88 -0.93
N ALA A 195 8.83 -8.85 -0.66
CA ALA A 195 8.53 -10.06 0.10
C ALA A 195 9.78 -10.45 0.89
N TRP A 196 9.77 -10.29 2.21
CA TRP A 196 10.98 -10.51 3.00
C TRP A 196 10.73 -10.93 4.45
N ASP A 197 11.72 -11.61 5.03
CA ASP A 197 11.74 -11.97 6.45
C ASP A 197 12.36 -10.84 7.28
N MET A 198 11.59 -10.24 8.20
CA MET A 198 12.07 -9.11 9.00
C MET A 198 13.13 -9.51 10.06
N ALA A 199 13.47 -10.80 10.19
CA ALA A 199 14.56 -11.26 11.05
C ALA A 199 15.95 -11.02 10.45
N SER A 200 16.07 -10.98 9.11
CA SER A 200 17.34 -10.79 8.42
C SER A 200 17.13 -9.95 7.17
N CYS A 201 18.06 -9.08 6.86
CA CYS A 201 17.96 -8.28 5.66
C CYS A 201 19.37 -8.16 5.08
N ASP A 202 19.52 -8.61 3.84
CA ASP A 202 20.79 -8.60 3.11
C ASP A 202 20.49 -8.64 1.59
N PRO A 203 20.80 -7.57 0.83
CA PRO A 203 21.34 -6.28 1.28
C PRO A 203 20.28 -5.38 1.94
N CYS A 204 20.62 -4.73 3.06
CA CYS A 204 19.73 -3.78 3.73
C CYS A 204 19.93 -2.33 3.30
N SER A 205 18.81 -1.65 3.03
CA SER A 205 18.75 -0.18 2.98
C SER A 205 18.52 0.47 4.35
N ALA A 206 18.07 -0.29 5.36
CA ALA A 206 17.80 0.19 6.71
C ALA A 206 17.89 -0.94 7.76
N ASN A 207 17.97 -0.56 9.04
CA ASN A 207 17.89 -1.51 10.14
C ASN A 207 16.50 -2.19 10.19
N PRO A 208 16.43 -3.48 10.55
CA PRO A 208 15.15 -4.15 10.79
C PRO A 208 14.31 -3.43 11.86
N LEU A 209 12.99 -3.48 11.71
CA LEU A 209 12.07 -2.90 12.68
C LEU A 209 12.25 -3.53 14.07
N ASN A 210 12.28 -2.68 15.10
CA ASN A 210 12.32 -3.14 16.48
C ASN A 210 10.94 -3.67 16.93
N ARG A 211 10.88 -4.32 18.09
CA ARG A 211 9.64 -4.93 18.60
C ARG A 211 8.51 -3.92 18.83
N GLU A 212 8.83 -2.70 19.26
CA GLU A 212 7.82 -1.67 19.49
C GLU A 212 7.23 -1.19 18.16
N GLU A 213 8.06 -0.99 17.15
CA GLU A 213 7.63 -0.64 15.79
C GLU A 213 6.76 -1.74 15.19
N LEU A 214 7.19 -3.01 15.28
CA LEU A 214 6.39 -4.15 14.83
C LEU A 214 5.03 -4.19 15.54
N ARG A 215 5.00 -3.97 16.86
CA ARG A 215 3.74 -3.91 17.63
C ARG A 215 2.84 -2.77 17.14
N LYS A 216 3.39 -1.58 16.89
CA LYS A 216 2.63 -0.43 16.36
C LYS A 216 2.06 -0.73 14.97
N SER A 217 2.78 -1.49 14.15
CA SER A 217 2.36 -1.94 12.83
C SER A 217 1.34 -3.11 12.82
N GLY A 218 0.91 -3.58 14.00
CA GLY A 218 -0.12 -4.64 14.11
C GLY A 218 0.42 -6.04 14.43
N VAL A 219 1.72 -6.17 14.72
CA VAL A 219 2.32 -7.46 15.09
C VAL A 219 2.13 -7.72 16.59
N PHE A 220 0.99 -8.33 16.95
CA PHE A 220 0.64 -8.58 18.36
C PHE A 220 1.10 -9.95 18.88
N TRP A 221 1.46 -10.90 18.00
CA TRP A 221 1.82 -12.28 18.35
C TRP A 221 3.25 -12.45 18.87
N LEU A 222 4.11 -11.44 18.78
CA LEU A 222 5.48 -11.54 19.29
C LEU A 222 5.57 -11.45 20.82
N ASN A 223 4.51 -10.97 21.49
CA ASN A 223 4.46 -10.79 22.94
C ASN A 223 3.88 -11.99 23.71
N SER A 224 3.33 -12.98 23.01
CA SER A 224 2.84 -14.22 23.64
C SER A 224 4.04 -15.10 24.01
N GLY A 225 4.43 -15.04 25.30
CA GLY A 225 5.64 -15.59 25.93
C GLY A 225 5.89 -17.10 25.86
N ARG A 226 5.73 -17.74 24.69
CA ARG A 226 6.15 -19.12 24.46
C ARG A 226 7.45 -19.13 23.65
N THR A 227 8.57 -19.27 24.36
CA THR A 227 9.77 -20.05 24.01
C THR A 227 10.20 -20.18 22.52
N ASN A 228 9.95 -19.20 21.67
CA ASN A 228 10.34 -19.28 20.27
C ASN A 228 11.78 -18.79 20.11
N ARG A 229 12.69 -19.77 19.96
CA ARG A 229 14.11 -19.66 19.64
C ARG A 229 14.41 -19.00 18.26
N ARG A 230 13.41 -18.43 17.58
CA ARG A 230 13.59 -17.69 16.32
C ARG A 230 13.39 -16.20 16.57
N PRO A 231 14.43 -15.36 16.44
CA PRO A 231 14.26 -13.91 16.51
C PRO A 231 13.29 -13.48 15.39
N ASN A 232 12.28 -12.67 15.74
CA ASN A 232 11.37 -11.97 14.83
C ASN A 232 10.80 -12.80 13.65
N ASN A 233 9.95 -13.79 13.94
CA ASN A 233 9.21 -14.49 12.88
C ASN A 233 8.08 -13.61 12.32
N VAL A 234 8.45 -12.59 11.55
CA VAL A 234 7.55 -11.68 10.85
C VAL A 234 8.01 -11.63 9.41
N TYR A 235 7.15 -12.07 8.51
CA TYR A 235 7.32 -11.96 7.09
C TYR A 235 6.44 -10.82 6.59
N ILE A 236 7.01 -9.92 5.77
CA ILE A 236 6.28 -8.81 5.17
C ILE A 236 6.06 -9.06 3.68
N THR A 237 4.85 -8.82 3.22
CA THR A 237 4.50 -8.77 1.80
C THR A 237 3.94 -7.39 1.49
N ARG A 238 4.49 -6.73 0.46
CA ARG A 238 3.96 -5.49 -0.10
C ARG A 238 3.36 -5.78 -1.48
N LEU A 239 2.06 -5.58 -1.59
CA LEU A 239 1.29 -5.70 -2.83
C LEU A 239 0.83 -4.32 -3.28
N HIS A 240 0.91 -4.06 -4.58
CA HIS A 240 0.38 -2.87 -5.21
C HIS A 240 -0.70 -3.27 -6.21
N VAL A 241 -1.91 -2.78 -5.96
CA VAL A 241 -3.09 -3.06 -6.78
C VAL A 241 -3.58 -1.76 -7.39
N ARG A 242 -3.56 -1.67 -8.72
CA ARG A 242 -4.25 -0.62 -9.48
C ARG A 242 -5.56 -1.17 -10.02
N TYR A 243 -6.69 -0.69 -9.48
CA TYR A 243 -7.98 -1.30 -9.73
C TYR A 243 -8.99 -0.36 -10.38
N THR A 244 -9.88 -0.97 -11.17
CA THR A 244 -11.09 -0.35 -11.72
C THR A 244 -12.27 -1.28 -11.50
N ARG A 245 -13.48 -0.75 -11.69
CA ARG A 245 -14.71 -1.53 -11.59
C ARG A 245 -14.77 -2.72 -12.55
N ASP A 246 -14.21 -2.57 -13.74
CA ASP A 246 -14.32 -3.57 -14.80
C ASP A 246 -13.22 -4.63 -14.71
N THR A 247 -12.06 -4.28 -14.13
CA THR A 247 -10.93 -5.21 -13.96
C THR A 247 -10.92 -5.90 -12.60
N PHE A 248 -11.53 -5.32 -11.56
CA PHE A 248 -11.64 -5.90 -10.22
C PHE A 248 -13.11 -5.95 -9.72
N PRO A 249 -13.96 -6.82 -10.30
CA PRO A 249 -15.38 -6.88 -9.94
C PRO A 249 -15.64 -7.43 -8.53
N GLU A 250 -14.67 -8.15 -7.96
CA GLU A 250 -14.70 -8.77 -6.64
C GLU A 250 -13.76 -8.10 -5.66
N ASP A 251 -14.06 -8.21 -4.36
CA ASP A 251 -13.15 -7.77 -3.30
C ASP A 251 -11.87 -8.61 -3.27
N LEU A 252 -10.80 -8.04 -2.71
CA LEU A 252 -9.49 -8.70 -2.66
C LEU A 252 -9.52 -9.80 -1.60
N MET A 253 -9.27 -11.04 -2.01
CA MET A 253 -9.19 -12.19 -1.11
C MET A 253 -7.73 -12.62 -0.96
N PHE A 254 -7.32 -12.88 0.27
CA PHE A 254 -5.93 -13.21 0.58
C PHE A 254 -5.83 -14.59 1.23
N GLN A 255 -4.65 -15.19 1.07
CA GLN A 255 -4.22 -16.32 1.88
C GLN A 255 -2.81 -16.10 2.39
N GLU A 256 -2.55 -16.64 3.57
CA GLU A 256 -1.21 -16.77 4.11
C GLU A 256 -0.60 -18.08 3.64
N THR A 257 0.62 -18.04 3.13
CA THR A 257 1.32 -19.22 2.61
C THR A 257 2.50 -19.60 3.51
N SER A 258 3.06 -20.80 3.28
CA SER A 258 4.35 -21.20 3.82
C SER A 258 5.54 -20.74 2.96
N ASN A 259 5.27 -20.03 1.85
CA ASN A 259 6.33 -19.55 0.96
C ASN A 259 7.15 -18.47 1.67
N ARG A 260 8.47 -18.65 1.70
CA ARG A 260 9.42 -17.68 2.26
C ARG A 260 10.47 -17.23 1.25
N GLU A 261 10.23 -17.44 -0.04
CA GLU A 261 11.07 -16.91 -1.11
C GLU A 261 11.23 -15.40 -0.93
N LEU A 262 12.43 -14.88 -1.10
CA LEU A 262 12.70 -13.45 -0.90
C LEU A 262 12.54 -12.72 -2.25
N PHE A 263 11.91 -11.56 -2.21
CA PHE A 263 11.74 -10.73 -3.39
C PHE A 263 11.82 -9.24 -3.03
N GLN A 264 12.50 -8.49 -3.89
CA GLN A 264 12.57 -7.04 -3.82
C GLN A 264 12.59 -6.49 -5.25
N GLY A 265 11.69 -5.55 -5.54
CA GLY A 265 11.82 -4.67 -6.71
C GLY A 265 13.11 -3.85 -6.59
N ARG A 266 14.09 -4.11 -7.46
CA ARG A 266 15.38 -3.41 -7.49
C ARG A 266 15.81 -3.12 -8.92
N TYR A 267 16.40 -1.95 -9.09
CA TYR A 267 16.94 -1.47 -10.35
C TYR A 267 18.40 -1.08 -10.14
N ILE A 268 19.28 -1.58 -11.00
CA ILE A 268 20.73 -1.59 -10.77
C ILE A 268 21.34 -0.42 -11.55
N LEU A 269 22.03 0.47 -10.83
CA LEU A 269 22.79 1.55 -11.41
C LEU A 269 24.27 1.21 -11.37
N ARG A 270 24.90 1.04 -12.54
CA ARG A 270 26.34 0.78 -12.62
C ARG A 270 27.10 2.04 -12.98
N HIS A 271 27.73 2.65 -11.99
CA HIS A 271 28.59 3.82 -12.19
C HIS A 271 29.80 3.48 -13.08
N PRO A 272 30.00 4.18 -14.20
CA PRO A 272 31.22 4.08 -14.99
C PRO A 272 32.45 4.47 -14.17
N PHE A 273 33.61 3.88 -14.47
CA PHE A 273 34.88 4.34 -13.93
C PHE A 273 35.26 5.65 -14.62
N THR A 274 35.66 6.65 -13.84
CA THR A 274 35.98 8.01 -14.33
C THR A 274 37.46 8.38 -14.20
N GLY A 275 38.30 7.45 -13.72
CA GLY A 275 39.73 7.68 -13.58
C GLY A 275 40.50 7.53 -14.90
N GLU A 276 41.80 7.77 -14.87
CA GLU A 276 42.67 7.64 -16.03
C GLU A 276 42.75 6.18 -16.52
N MET A 277 42.61 5.98 -17.83
CA MET A 277 42.59 4.67 -18.48
C MET A 277 43.65 4.62 -19.60
N SER A 278 44.93 4.55 -19.24
CA SER A 278 46.05 4.57 -20.20
C SER A 278 46.52 3.18 -20.66
N CYS A 279 45.98 2.10 -20.07
CA CYS A 279 46.34 0.72 -20.40
C CYS A 279 45.43 0.10 -21.48
N ARG A 280 45.88 -1.00 -22.10
CA ARG A 280 45.09 -1.75 -23.12
C ARG A 280 43.71 -2.16 -22.59
N ALA A 281 43.63 -2.62 -21.34
CA ALA A 281 42.37 -2.99 -20.69
C ALA A 281 41.40 -1.79 -20.56
N GLY A 282 41.92 -0.56 -20.46
CA GLY A 282 41.11 0.66 -20.45
C GLY A 282 40.40 0.91 -21.78
N VAL A 283 41.03 0.56 -22.90
CA VAL A 283 40.42 0.69 -24.22
C VAL A 283 39.31 -0.35 -24.42
N ASP A 284 39.55 -1.60 -24.04
CA ASP A 284 38.52 -2.65 -24.07
C ASP A 284 37.33 -2.30 -23.17
N TYR A 285 37.61 -1.71 -21.99
CA TYR A 285 36.60 -1.19 -21.09
C TYR A 285 35.74 -0.12 -21.75
N GLN A 286 36.32 0.91 -22.37
CA GLN A 286 35.58 1.98 -23.04
C GLN A 286 34.64 1.45 -24.14
N GLN A 287 35.10 0.49 -24.95
CA GLN A 287 34.25 -0.15 -25.97
C GLN A 287 33.10 -0.95 -25.34
N SER A 288 33.38 -1.70 -24.26
CA SER A 288 32.34 -2.44 -23.54
C SER A 288 31.34 -1.53 -22.84
N LEU A 289 31.79 -0.37 -22.36
CA LEU A 289 30.99 0.64 -21.67
C LEU A 289 29.95 1.23 -22.62
N ASN A 290 30.32 1.61 -23.84
CA ASN A 290 29.35 2.10 -24.82
C ASN A 290 28.27 1.06 -25.16
N ARG A 291 28.65 -0.22 -25.35
CA ARG A 291 27.66 -1.29 -25.56
C ARG A 291 26.74 -1.45 -24.36
N ARG A 292 27.27 -1.40 -23.14
CA ARG A 292 26.50 -1.50 -21.90
C ARG A 292 25.51 -0.34 -21.77
N LEU A 293 25.96 0.90 -21.97
CA LEU A 293 25.10 2.10 -21.89
C LEU A 293 23.97 2.06 -22.93
N GLN A 294 24.24 1.56 -24.15
CA GLN A 294 23.19 1.36 -25.15
C GLN A 294 22.18 0.29 -24.72
N GLN A 295 22.63 -0.80 -24.09
CA GLN A 295 21.75 -1.82 -23.54
C GLN A 295 20.90 -1.27 -22.38
N GLU A 296 21.50 -0.49 -21.46
CA GLU A 296 20.79 0.19 -20.37
C GLU A 296 19.72 1.15 -20.93
N ALA A 297 20.03 1.89 -22.00
CA ALA A 297 19.07 2.76 -22.68
C ALA A 297 17.88 1.97 -23.26
N GLN A 298 18.17 0.87 -23.97
CA GLN A 298 17.15 -0.01 -24.54
C GLN A 298 16.26 -0.62 -23.46
N THR A 299 16.86 -1.10 -22.37
CA THR A 299 16.13 -1.64 -21.22
C THR A 299 15.26 -0.58 -20.56
N LEU A 300 15.72 0.66 -20.43
CA LEU A 300 14.90 1.75 -19.89
C LEU A 300 13.68 2.04 -20.81
N ALA A 301 13.89 2.10 -22.12
CA ALA A 301 12.82 2.31 -23.09
C ALA A 301 11.78 1.18 -23.05
N GLU A 302 12.22 -0.08 -23.00
CA GLU A 302 11.33 -1.25 -22.90
C GLU A 302 10.51 -1.25 -21.61
N LEU A 303 11.14 -0.86 -20.49
CA LEU A 303 10.46 -0.83 -19.20
C LEU A 303 9.41 0.27 -19.13
N THR A 304 9.65 1.43 -19.73
CA THR A 304 8.85 2.66 -19.52
C THR A 304 7.99 3.07 -20.69
N GLY A 305 8.26 2.54 -21.89
CA GLY A 305 7.69 3.02 -23.15
C GLY A 305 8.20 4.41 -23.57
N TRP A 306 9.26 4.95 -22.92
CA TRP A 306 9.85 6.23 -23.29
C TRP A 306 10.60 6.16 -24.63
N ASP A 307 10.73 7.32 -25.28
CA ASP A 307 11.48 7.43 -26.53
C ASP A 307 12.97 7.14 -26.32
N ILE A 308 13.51 6.23 -27.13
CA ILE A 308 14.89 5.76 -27.00
C ILE A 308 15.91 6.86 -27.33
N ASP A 309 15.59 7.77 -28.23
CA ASP A 309 16.52 8.82 -28.63
C ASP A 309 16.56 9.93 -27.58
N GLU A 310 15.43 10.25 -26.94
CA GLU A 310 15.40 11.10 -25.73
C GLU A 310 16.23 10.51 -24.58
N ILE A 311 16.12 9.19 -24.35
CA ILE A 311 16.94 8.50 -23.34
C ILE A 311 18.43 8.62 -23.69
N ARG A 312 18.81 8.33 -24.93
CA ARG A 312 20.21 8.39 -25.38
C ARG A 312 20.79 9.79 -25.20
N ASN A 313 20.02 10.84 -25.46
CA ASN A 313 20.47 12.22 -25.28
C ASN A 313 20.79 12.58 -23.82
N LYS A 314 20.22 11.85 -22.84
CA LYS A 314 20.51 12.02 -21.41
C LYS A 314 21.72 11.20 -20.92
N ILE A 315 22.25 10.31 -21.75
CA ILE A 315 23.38 9.45 -21.38
C ILE A 315 24.68 10.09 -21.87
N ASP A 316 25.64 10.20 -20.95
CA ASP A 316 27.01 10.57 -21.30
C ASP A 316 27.75 9.36 -21.91
N PHE A 317 27.76 9.29 -23.23
CA PHE A 317 28.49 8.25 -23.96
C PHE A 317 29.96 8.65 -24.11
N PRO A 318 30.93 7.86 -23.58
CA PRO A 318 32.34 8.17 -23.77
C PRO A 318 32.73 8.14 -25.25
N ASP A 319 33.48 9.16 -25.67
CA ASP A 319 34.12 9.24 -26.99
C ASP A 319 35.13 8.10 -27.13
N VAL A 320 34.79 7.08 -27.92
CA VAL A 320 35.75 6.03 -28.30
C VAL A 320 36.64 6.61 -29.39
N LYS A 321 37.83 7.08 -29.00
CA LYS A 321 38.86 7.43 -29.99
C LYS A 321 39.27 6.15 -30.74
N PRO A 322 39.23 6.13 -32.09
CA PRO A 322 39.65 4.97 -32.85
C PRO A 322 41.10 4.63 -32.50
N ILE A 323 41.36 3.37 -32.13
CA ILE A 323 42.71 2.88 -31.91
C ILE A 323 43.40 2.90 -33.27
N PRO A 324 44.53 3.60 -33.42
CA PRO A 324 45.25 3.55 -34.68
C PRO A 324 45.73 2.14 -34.99
N TRP A 325 45.58 1.72 -36.25
CA TRP A 325 45.83 0.34 -36.70
C TRP A 325 47.22 -0.19 -36.31
N TRP A 326 48.22 0.70 -36.21
CA TRP A 326 49.60 0.35 -35.83
C TRP A 326 49.79 -0.05 -34.37
N ARG A 327 48.83 0.23 -33.47
CA ARG A 327 48.85 -0.29 -32.08
C ARG A 327 48.46 -1.77 -31.99
N HIS A 328 47.99 -2.38 -33.09
CA HIS A 328 47.72 -3.83 -33.17
C HIS A 328 48.92 -4.65 -33.67
N LEU A 329 50.05 -4.00 -34.00
CA LEU A 329 51.24 -4.66 -34.55
C LEU A 329 52.22 -5.19 -33.50
N TRP A 330 51.99 -4.94 -32.22
CA TRP A 330 52.90 -5.29 -31.11
C TRP A 330 52.19 -6.10 -30.04
#